data_AF-A0A3L7LR44-F1
#
_entry.id   AF-A0A3L7LR44-F1
#
_cell.length_a   1.000
_cell.length_b   1.000
_cell.length_c   1.000
_cell.angle_alpha   90.00
_cell.angle_beta   90.00
_cell.angle_gamma   90.00
#
_symmetry.space_group_name_H-M   'P 1'
#
loop_
_entity.id
_entity.type
_entity.pdbx_description
1 polymer ?
#
loop_
_entity_poly.entity_id
_entity_poly.type
_entity_poly.pdbx_seq_one_letter_code
_entity_poly.pdbx_strand_id
1 'polypeptide(L)' 'MTDISNRRFASVIPPYLLKRIMEKGNEHQRLFERHTLTHVHNLMGRTPAVAHYSHAQPPGKIKRMIYYAHNNMDLP' A
#
# COMPACT_ATOMS: atom_id res chain seq x y z
N MET A 1 -23.87 13.46 -2.78
CA MET A 1 -23.17 12.82 -1.65
C MET A 1 -21.82 12.35 -2.16
N THR A 2 -20.77 13.11 -1.90
CA THR A 2 -19.41 12.84 -2.40
C THR A 2 -18.69 11.93 -1.41
N ASP A 3 -18.62 10.64 -1.74
CA ASP A 3 -17.79 9.65 -1.06
C ASP A 3 -16.32 9.91 -1.40
N ILE A 4 -15.66 10.70 -0.55
CA ILE A 4 -14.24 10.98 -0.63
C ILE A 4 -13.69 10.50 0.70
N SER A 5 -12.70 9.60 0.65
CA SER A 5 -11.69 9.38 1.70
C SER A 5 -11.81 8.13 2.59
N ASN A 6 -11.98 6.93 2.03
CA ASN A 6 -11.23 5.77 2.57
C ASN A 6 -9.77 5.77 2.04
N ARG A 7 -9.12 6.94 2.13
CA ARG A 7 -7.90 7.32 1.39
C ARG A 7 -6.60 6.90 2.06
N ARG A 8 -6.63 6.03 3.08
CA ARG A 8 -5.38 5.68 3.79
C ARG A 8 -4.58 4.56 3.12
N PHE A 9 -5.18 3.80 2.21
CA PHE A 9 -4.47 2.85 1.34
C PHE A 9 -4.85 3.07 -0.12
N ALA A 10 -4.41 4.21 -0.68
CA ALA A 10 -4.40 4.38 -2.12
C ALA A 10 -3.23 3.57 -2.69
N SER A 11 -3.45 2.28 -2.95
CA SER A 11 -2.55 1.53 -3.84
C SER A 11 -2.49 2.28 -5.17
N VAL A 12 -1.28 2.57 -5.66
CA VAL A 12 -1.09 3.18 -6.99
C VAL A 12 -1.58 2.28 -8.12
N ILE A 13 -1.73 0.97 -7.85
CA ILE A 13 -2.33 -0.01 -8.76
C ILE A 13 -3.77 -0.31 -8.32
N PRO A 14 -4.78 0.05 -9.13
CA PRO A 14 -6.17 -0.32 -8.88
C PRO A 14 -6.38 -1.85 -8.86
N PRO A 15 -7.24 -2.38 -7.96
CA PRO A 15 -7.47 -3.82 -7.85
C PRO A 15 -7.91 -4.50 -9.16
N TYR A 16 -8.62 -3.81 -10.05
CA TYR A 16 -9.05 -4.36 -11.33
C TYR A 16 -7.89 -4.64 -12.30
N LEU A 17 -6.76 -3.92 -12.18
CA LEU A 17 -5.57 -4.21 -12.98
C LEU A 17 -4.90 -5.50 -12.52
N LEU A 18 -4.80 -5.72 -11.20
CA LEU A 18 -4.27 -6.98 -10.63
C LEU A 18 -5.12 -8.18 -11.10
N LYS A 19 -6.47 -8.05 -11.06
CA LYS A 19 -7.39 -9.07 -11.59
C LYS A 19 -7.17 -9.37 -13.07
N ARG A 20 -6.98 -8.33 -13.88
CA ARG A 20 -6.72 -8.48 -15.32
C ARG A 20 -5.41 -9.22 -15.61
N ILE A 21 -4.37 -9.01 -14.81
CA ILE A 21 -3.10 -9.74 -14.95
C ILE A 21 -3.25 -11.18 -14.46
N MET A 22 -4.04 -11.43 -13.40
CA MET A 22 -4.38 -12.79 -12.98
C MET A 22 -5.13 -13.59 -14.06
N GLU A 23 -5.96 -12.94 -14.87
CA GLU A 23 -6.70 -13.61 -15.96
C GLU A 23 -5.81 -13.90 -17.17
N LYS A 24 -4.91 -12.97 -17.54
CA LYS A 24 -4.20 -12.99 -18.83
C LYS A 24 -2.71 -13.33 -18.73
N GLY A 25 -2.14 -13.29 -17.52
CA GLY A 25 -0.72 -13.50 -17.29
C GLY A 25 -0.30 -14.97 -17.36
N ASN A 26 1.01 -15.19 -17.42
CA ASN A 26 1.61 -16.52 -17.21
C ASN A 26 1.50 -16.94 -15.73
N GLU A 27 1.82 -18.20 -15.43
CA GLU A 27 1.65 -18.76 -14.08
C GLU A 27 2.37 -17.97 -12.99
N HIS A 28 3.60 -17.55 -13.24
CA HIS A 28 4.36 -16.73 -12.30
C HIS A 28 3.69 -15.38 -12.04
N GLN A 29 3.24 -14.70 -13.10
CA GLN A 29 2.52 -13.43 -12.98
C GLN A 29 1.23 -13.60 -12.16
N ARG A 30 0.46 -14.68 -12.42
CA ARG A 30 -0.78 -14.94 -11.66
C ARG A 30 -0.51 -15.17 -10.17
N LEU A 31 0.59 -15.86 -9.83
CA LEU A 31 0.96 -16.13 -8.46
C LEU A 31 1.26 -14.81 -7.72
N PHE A 32 2.15 -13.98 -8.26
CA PHE A 32 2.49 -12.70 -7.66
C PHE A 32 1.28 -11.78 -7.52
N GLU A 33 0.43 -11.71 -8.54
CA GLU A 33 -0.74 -10.83 -8.51
C GLU A 33 -1.80 -11.26 -7.52
N ARG A 34 -1.99 -12.57 -7.33
CA ARG A 34 -2.88 -13.09 -6.29
C ARG A 34 -2.41 -12.67 -4.90
N HIS A 35 -1.11 -12.75 -4.63
CA HIS A 35 -0.53 -12.31 -3.36
C HIS A 35 -0.72 -10.80 -3.16
N THR A 36 -0.39 -9.98 -4.16
CA THR A 36 -0.55 -8.52 -4.11
C THR A 36 -2.01 -8.12 -3.90
N LEU A 37 -2.95 -8.71 -4.66
CA LEU A 37 -4.37 -8.41 -4.56
C LEU A 37 -4.93 -8.74 -3.18
N THR A 38 -4.55 -9.89 -2.62
CA THR A 38 -4.96 -10.30 -1.27
C THR A 38 -4.44 -9.31 -0.23
N HIS A 39 -3.18 -8.89 -0.35
CA HIS A 39 -2.58 -7.92 0.55
C HIS A 39 -3.28 -6.55 0.48
N VAL A 40 -3.53 -6.03 -0.74
CA VAL A 40 -4.23 -4.75 -0.94
C VAL A 40 -5.64 -4.80 -0.35
N HIS A 41 -6.38 -5.90 -0.52
CA HIS A 41 -7.69 -6.06 0.13
C HIS A 41 -7.59 -6.05 1.66
N ASN A 42 -6.60 -6.74 2.24
CA ASN A 42 -6.38 -6.75 3.68
C ASN A 42 -6.02 -5.34 4.22
N LEU A 43 -5.23 -4.57 3.47
CA LEU A 43 -4.91 -3.19 3.82
C LEU A 43 -6.15 -2.28 3.74
N MET A 44 -6.91 -2.34 2.64
CA MET A 44 -8.12 -1.52 2.46
C MET A 44 -9.20 -1.77 3.53
N GLY A 45 -9.23 -2.98 4.12
CA GLY A 45 -10.13 -3.32 5.22
C GLY A 45 -9.66 -2.88 6.62
N ARG A 46 -8.39 -2.42 6.76
CA ARG A 46 -7.84 -1.94 8.03
C ARG A 46 -7.92 -0.43 8.11
N THR A 47 -8.19 0.11 9.29
CA THR A 47 -7.98 1.54 9.57
C THR A 47 -6.52 1.70 10.03
N PRO A 48 -5.63 2.33 9.26
CA PRO A 48 -4.23 2.40 9.64
C PRO A 48 -4.04 3.30 10.84
N ALA A 49 -3.15 2.88 11.74
CA ALA A 49 -2.69 3.68 12.86
C ALA A 49 -2.09 4.99 12.35
N VAL A 50 -2.28 6.07 13.11
CA VAL A 50 -1.64 7.36 12.81
C VAL A 50 -0.14 7.19 13.05
N ALA A 51 0.66 7.47 12.04
CA ALA A 51 2.12 7.42 12.18
C ALA A 51 2.57 8.51 13.17
N HIS A 52 3.20 8.10 14.27
CA HIS A 52 3.73 9.01 15.27
C HIS A 52 5.14 9.45 14.87
N TYR A 53 5.25 10.53 14.09
CA TYR A 53 6.54 11.13 13.77
C TYR A 53 7.00 12.03 14.92
N SER A 54 8.07 11.61 15.61
CA SER A 54 8.58 12.22 16.84
C SER A 54 9.31 13.56 16.68
N HIS A 55 9.41 14.12 15.46
CA HIS A 55 10.17 15.35 15.23
C HIS A 55 9.57 16.22 14.13
N ALA A 56 8.75 17.20 14.51
CA ALA A 56 8.35 18.27 13.60
C ALA A 56 9.61 19.05 13.18
N GLN A 57 9.82 19.23 11.88
CA GLN A 57 10.90 20.06 11.35
C GLN A 57 10.41 21.50 11.16
N PRO A 58 11.29 22.50 11.31
CA PRO A 58 10.94 23.87 11.00
C PRO A 58 10.55 24.01 9.51
N PRO A 59 9.69 25.00 9.16
CA PRO A 59 9.29 25.25 7.78
C PRO A 59 10.50 25.35 6.84
N GLY A 60 10.40 24.75 5.65
CA GLY A 60 11.48 24.71 4.67
C GLY A 60 12.53 23.62 4.88
N LYS A 61 12.46 22.82 5.98
CA LYS A 61 13.32 21.64 6.19
C LYS A 61 12.51 20.35 6.15
N ILE A 62 13.02 19.36 5.42
CA ILE A 62 12.40 18.03 5.31
C ILE A 62 13.35 17.02 5.96
N LYS A 63 12.86 16.30 6.99
CA LYS A 63 13.53 15.12 7.55
C LYS A 63 12.81 13.87 7.06
N ARG A 64 13.54 12.95 6.42
CA ARG A 64 13.01 11.67 5.95
C ARG A 64 13.70 10.53 6.67
N MET A 65 12.92 9.61 7.20
CA MET A 65 13.40 8.32 7.67
C MET A 65 13.04 7.30 6.59
N ILE A 66 14.04 6.63 6.02
CA ILE A 66 13.84 5.60 4.99
C ILE A 66 14.19 4.27 5.64
N TYR A 67 13.23 3.35 5.62
CA TYR A 67 13.37 2.03 6.20
C TYR A 67 13.41 0.98 5.10
N TYR A 68 14.14 -0.10 5.33
CA TYR A 68 14.17 -1.27 4.47
C TYR A 68 13.42 -2.42 5.13
N ALA A 69 12.40 -2.95 4.47
CA ALA A 69 11.52 -3.98 5.01
C ALA A 69 12.11 -5.41 4.91
N HIS A 70 13.31 -5.59 4.35
CA HIS A 70 13.97 -6.91 4.21
C HIS A 70 13.08 -7.99 3.57
N ASN A 71 12.32 -7.63 2.53
CA ASN A 71 11.37 -8.51 1.84
C ASN A 71 10.22 -9.05 2.73
N ASN A 72 9.95 -8.40 3.87
CA ASN A 72 8.82 -8.70 4.73
C ASN A 72 7.74 -7.60 4.62
N MET A 73 6.59 -7.83 5.24
CA MET A 73 5.43 -6.90 5.23
C MET A 73 5.28 -6.11 6.53
N ASP A 74 6.24 -6.23 7.46
CA ASP A 74 6.22 -5.50 8.72
C ASP A 74 6.56 -4.02 8.48
N LEU A 75 5.77 -3.14 9.09
CA LEU A 75 5.97 -1.70 9.03
C LEU A 75 6.86 -1.23 10.20
N PRO A 76 7.75 -0.24 9.97
CA PRO A 76 8.56 0.37 11.01
C PRO A 76 7.76 1.29 11.94
#